data_AF-A0A842MP48-F1
#
_entry.id   AF-A0A842MP48-F1
#
_cell.length_a   1.000
_cell.length_b   1.000
_cell.length_c   1.000
_cell.angle_alpha   90.00
_cell.angle_beta   90.00
_cell.angle_gamma   90.00
#
_symmetry.space_group_name_H-M   'P 1'
#
loop_
_entity.id
_entity.type
_entity.pdbx_description
1 polymer ?
#
loop_
_entity_poly.entity_id
_entity_poly.type
_entity_poly.pdbx_seq_one_letter_code
_entity_poly.pdbx_strand_id
1 'polypeptide(L)'
;MFLYKQFPVSIDQEKCSKCRICVSICNCFSYNKDTNTVLVNNISCKGCGVCVASCPSSAIHHLQDDSFFYLSEKAEVNKFECEKCLYEFFEDEDSIIFCERRFDMGVAIKKFCEGKSIKVKKCIFSDEISSDEKLKKFSKVIHLFGVKND
;
A
#
# COMPACT_ATOMS: atom_id res chain seq x y z
N MET A 1 2.17 -9.16 15.53
CA MET A 1 2.90 -8.95 14.26
C MET A 1 1.88 -8.91 13.13
N PHE A 2 1.59 -7.73 12.59
CA PHE A 2 0.60 -7.56 11.53
C PHE A 2 1.28 -7.01 10.29
N LEU A 3 1.07 -7.68 9.16
CA LEU A 3 1.63 -7.31 7.86
C LEU A 3 0.49 -6.83 6.97
N TYR A 4 0.43 -5.52 6.73
CA TYR A 4 -0.60 -4.94 5.89
C TYR A 4 -0.27 -5.18 4.41
N LYS A 5 -1.16 -5.91 3.72
CA LYS A 5 -1.06 -6.24 2.29
C LYS A 5 -2.19 -5.52 1.55
N GLN A 6 -1.85 -4.74 0.53
CA GLN A 6 -2.85 -4.25 -0.43
C GLN A 6 -3.31 -5.41 -1.32
N PHE A 7 -4.63 -5.62 -1.38
CA PHE A 7 -5.20 -6.67 -2.22
C PHE A 7 -5.57 -6.13 -3.61
N PRO A 8 -5.33 -6.92 -4.68
CA PRO A 8 -5.89 -6.62 -5.99
C PRO A 8 -7.40 -6.42 -5.94
N VAL A 9 -7.95 -5.81 -6.97
CA VAL A 9 -9.39 -5.52 -7.04
C VAL A 9 -10.11 -6.48 -7.99
N SER A 10 -11.40 -6.66 -7.78
CA SER A 10 -12.32 -7.35 -8.70
C SER A 10 -13.40 -6.40 -9.19
N ILE A 11 -14.07 -6.79 -10.27
CA ILE A 11 -15.17 -6.03 -10.89
C ILE A 11 -16.42 -6.91 -10.88
N ASP A 12 -17.49 -6.42 -10.24
CA ASP A 12 -18.86 -6.93 -10.38
C ASP A 12 -19.37 -6.53 -11.78
N GLN A 13 -19.42 -7.49 -12.71
CA GLN A 13 -19.78 -7.24 -14.11
C GLN A 13 -21.26 -6.89 -14.28
N GLU A 14 -22.13 -7.28 -13.34
CA GLU A 14 -23.56 -6.95 -13.40
C GLU A 14 -23.80 -5.48 -13.03
N LYS A 15 -23.04 -4.94 -12.09
CA LYS A 15 -23.11 -3.53 -11.69
C LYS A 15 -22.26 -2.60 -12.55
N CYS A 16 -21.36 -3.13 -13.36
CA CYS A 16 -20.42 -2.31 -14.14
C CYS A 16 -21.17 -1.50 -15.23
N SER A 17 -21.18 -0.17 -15.09
CA SER A 17 -21.76 0.73 -16.10
C SER A 17 -20.91 0.89 -17.36
N LYS A 18 -19.71 0.29 -17.41
CA LYS A 18 -18.76 0.35 -18.54
C LYS A 18 -18.35 1.79 -18.90
N CYS A 19 -18.40 2.71 -17.94
CA CYS A 19 -18.01 4.12 -18.10
C CYS A 19 -16.51 4.35 -18.35
N ARG A 20 -15.67 3.33 -18.11
CA ARG A 20 -14.22 3.30 -18.40
C ARG A 20 -13.35 4.29 -17.61
N ILE A 21 -13.87 4.91 -16.55
CA ILE A 21 -13.08 5.76 -15.65
C ILE A 21 -11.87 4.99 -15.09
N CYS A 22 -12.07 3.75 -14.64
CA CYS A 22 -10.98 2.90 -14.14
C CYS A 22 -9.86 2.66 -15.17
N VAL A 23 -10.21 2.55 -16.46
CA VAL A 23 -9.24 2.38 -17.57
C VAL A 23 -8.40 3.64 -17.78
N SER A 24 -8.99 4.83 -17.57
CA SER A 24 -8.25 6.11 -17.71
C SER A 24 -7.26 6.40 -16.58
N ILE A 25 -7.45 5.79 -15.40
CA ILE A 25 -6.66 6.10 -14.19
C ILE A 25 -5.68 4.98 -13.79
N CYS A 26 -5.82 3.76 -14.31
CA CYS A 26 -4.91 2.66 -14.00
C CYS A 26 -4.65 1.77 -15.22
N ASN A 27 -3.36 1.58 -15.53
CA ASN A 27 -2.87 0.68 -16.59
C ASN A 27 -3.17 -0.81 -16.31
N CYS A 28 -3.65 -1.12 -15.10
CA CYS A 28 -4.10 -2.45 -14.74
C CYS A 28 -5.47 -2.82 -15.32
N PHE A 29 -6.23 -1.84 -15.85
CA PHE A 29 -7.52 -2.09 -16.47
C PHE A 29 -7.43 -2.03 -17.98
N SER A 30 -8.26 -2.84 -18.65
CA SER A 30 -8.47 -2.79 -20.09
C SER A 30 -9.95 -2.88 -20.40
N TYR A 31 -10.35 -2.35 -21.56
CA TYR A 31 -11.71 -2.47 -22.08
C TYR A 31 -11.70 -3.38 -23.29
N ASN A 32 -12.42 -4.50 -23.21
CA ASN A 32 -12.63 -5.39 -24.32
C ASN A 32 -13.85 -4.89 -25.13
N LYS A 33 -13.58 -4.46 -26.37
CA LYS A 33 -14.61 -3.94 -27.28
C LYS A 33 -15.56 -5.03 -27.76
N ASP A 34 -15.06 -6.24 -27.99
CA ASP A 34 -15.82 -7.36 -28.58
C ASP A 34 -16.85 -7.90 -27.59
N THR A 35 -16.46 -8.02 -26.31
CA THR A 35 -17.34 -8.48 -25.24
C THR A 35 -18.07 -7.35 -24.52
N ASN A 36 -17.73 -6.09 -24.81
CA ASN A 36 -18.25 -4.90 -24.13
C ASN A 36 -18.09 -5.02 -22.59
N THR A 37 -16.90 -5.45 -22.14
CA THR A 37 -16.57 -5.64 -20.72
C THR A 37 -15.28 -4.93 -20.34
N VAL A 38 -15.18 -4.56 -19.06
CA VAL A 38 -13.94 -4.05 -18.47
C VAL A 38 -13.26 -5.20 -17.74
N LEU A 39 -11.95 -5.34 -17.93
CA LEU A 39 -11.11 -6.37 -17.32
C LEU A 39 -10.04 -5.72 -16.46
N VAL A 40 -9.61 -6.44 -15.42
CA VAL A 40 -8.50 -6.05 -14.55
C VAL A 40 -7.42 -7.14 -14.57
N ASN A 41 -6.16 -6.73 -14.71
CA ASN A 41 -5.01 -7.61 -14.56
C ASN A 41 -4.57 -7.61 -13.10
N ASN A 42 -4.94 -8.68 -12.38
CA ASN A 42 -4.63 -8.84 -10.96
C ASN A 42 -3.14 -8.99 -10.67
N ILE A 43 -2.34 -9.44 -11.65
CA ILE A 43 -0.88 -9.58 -11.51
C ILE A 43 -0.21 -8.19 -11.44
N SER A 44 -0.74 -7.23 -12.22
CA SER A 44 -0.22 -5.86 -12.26
C SER A 44 -0.89 -4.91 -11.26
N CYS A 45 -2.03 -5.31 -10.69
CA CYS A 45 -2.78 -4.49 -9.74
C CYS A 45 -2.04 -4.42 -8.39
N LYS A 46 -1.72 -3.19 -7.97
CA LYS A 46 -1.06 -2.96 -6.67
C LYS A 46 -2.02 -2.92 -5.49
N GLY A 47 -3.34 -2.83 -5.75
CA GLY A 47 -4.34 -2.72 -4.70
C GLY A 47 -4.43 -1.34 -4.03
N CYS A 48 -4.10 -0.25 -4.75
CA CYS A 48 -4.09 1.10 -4.18
C CYS A 48 -5.48 1.73 -3.95
N GLY A 49 -6.56 1.10 -4.41
CA GLY A 49 -7.94 1.53 -4.13
C GLY A 49 -8.44 2.76 -4.90
N VAL A 50 -7.63 3.46 -5.69
CA VAL A 50 -8.07 4.65 -6.45
C VAL A 50 -9.26 4.33 -7.37
N CYS A 51 -9.24 3.17 -8.02
CA CYS A 51 -10.33 2.71 -8.88
C CYS A 51 -11.61 2.36 -8.11
N VAL A 52 -11.49 1.87 -6.87
CA VAL A 52 -12.62 1.59 -5.99
C VAL A 52 -13.33 2.90 -5.63
N ALA A 53 -12.57 3.89 -5.17
CA ALA A 53 -13.10 5.20 -4.80
C ALA A 53 -13.70 5.97 -6.00
N SER A 54 -13.16 5.76 -7.20
CA SER A 54 -13.58 6.48 -8.42
C SER A 54 -14.72 5.81 -9.18
N CYS A 55 -15.19 4.63 -8.75
CA CYS A 55 -16.22 3.89 -9.47
C CYS A 55 -17.62 4.45 -9.15
N PRO A 56 -18.31 5.13 -10.09
CA PRO A 56 -19.61 5.73 -9.81
C PRO A 56 -20.73 4.70 -9.63
N SER A 57 -20.55 3.50 -10.18
CA SER A 57 -21.51 2.40 -10.04
C SER A 57 -21.17 1.46 -8.88
N SER A 58 -20.13 1.80 -8.09
CA SER A 58 -19.65 0.98 -6.97
C SER A 58 -19.43 -0.50 -7.33
N ALA A 59 -18.97 -0.76 -8.55
CA ALA A 59 -18.79 -2.11 -9.09
C ALA A 59 -17.39 -2.69 -8.86
N ILE A 60 -16.47 -1.95 -8.25
CA ILE A 60 -15.08 -2.36 -8.04
C ILE A 60 -14.83 -2.51 -6.54
N HIS A 61 -14.26 -3.65 -6.14
CA HIS A 61 -13.99 -3.97 -4.73
C HIS A 61 -12.60 -4.58 -4.57
N HIS A 62 -12.00 -4.44 -3.38
CA HIS A 62 -10.80 -5.23 -3.07
C HIS A 62 -11.17 -6.70 -2.94
N LEU A 63 -10.34 -7.57 -3.50
CA LEU A 63 -10.38 -9.00 -3.19
C LEU A 63 -9.97 -9.16 -1.73
N GLN A 64 -10.94 -9.29 -0.83
CA GLN A 64 -10.64 -9.65 0.55
C GLN A 64 -10.16 -11.09 0.56
N ASP A 65 -8.95 -11.29 1.04
CA ASP A 65 -8.49 -12.60 1.48
C ASP A 65 -8.33 -12.45 3.00
N ASP A 66 -9.24 -13.06 3.76
CA ASP A 66 -9.20 -13.09 5.23
C ASP A 66 -8.01 -13.94 5.76
N SER A 67 -7.13 -14.41 4.87
CA SER A 67 -5.89 -15.06 5.24
C SER A 67 -4.88 -14.04 5.80
N PHE A 68 -4.95 -13.86 7.12
CA PHE A 68 -3.85 -13.34 7.92
C PHE A 68 -2.60 -14.19 7.65
N PHE A 69 -1.61 -13.64 6.93
CA PHE A 69 -0.32 -14.30 6.79
C PHE A 69 0.50 -14.09 8.06
N TYR A 70 0.55 -15.13 8.90
CA TYR A 70 1.60 -15.27 9.91
C TYR A 70 2.91 -15.54 9.15
N LEU A 71 3.93 -14.69 9.32
CA LEU A 71 5.30 -15.05 8.97
C LEU A 71 5.76 -16.12 9.98
N SER A 72 5.42 -17.38 9.73
CA SER A 72 6.04 -18.50 10.41
C SER A 72 7.41 -18.72 9.79
N GLU A 73 8.42 -18.25 10.52
CA GLU A 73 9.86 -18.42 10.28
C GLU A 73 10.49 -17.62 9.12
N LYS A 74 11.77 -17.29 9.33
CA LYS A 74 12.59 -16.38 8.51
C LYS A 74 12.49 -16.72 7.02
N ALA A 75 11.66 -15.98 6.30
CA ALA A 75 11.66 -16.03 4.85
C ALA A 75 13.03 -15.57 4.33
N GLU A 76 13.73 -16.43 3.60
CA GLU A 76 14.90 -16.02 2.82
C GLU A 76 14.43 -15.03 1.75
N VAL A 77 14.65 -13.74 2.03
CA VAL A 77 14.22 -12.67 1.13
C VAL A 77 15.21 -12.56 -0.01
N ASN A 78 14.95 -13.33 -1.06
CA ASN A 78 15.51 -13.04 -2.37
C ASN A 78 15.12 -11.62 -2.78
N LYS A 79 16.07 -10.90 -3.38
CA LYS A 79 16.00 -9.47 -3.75
C LYS A 79 14.74 -9.20 -4.59
N PHE A 80 13.62 -8.95 -3.92
CA PHE A 80 12.32 -8.75 -4.53
C PHE A 80 12.40 -7.48 -5.38
N GLU A 81 11.97 -7.54 -6.64
CA GLU A 81 11.87 -6.36 -7.49
C GLU A 81 11.03 -5.32 -6.76
N CYS A 82 11.67 -4.25 -6.30
CA CYS A 82 11.03 -3.23 -5.47
C CYS A 82 9.77 -2.63 -6.11
N GLU A 83 9.69 -2.67 -7.45
CA GLU A 83 8.56 -2.19 -8.24
C GLU A 83 7.25 -2.94 -7.97
N LYS A 84 7.35 -4.21 -7.55
CA LYS A 84 6.23 -5.10 -7.26
C LYS A 84 6.00 -5.31 -5.77
N CYS A 85 6.82 -4.73 -4.89
CA CYS A 85 6.78 -4.98 -3.45
C CYS A 85 5.38 -4.72 -2.87
N LEU A 86 4.78 -5.72 -2.23
CA LEU A 86 3.41 -5.64 -1.68
C LEU A 86 3.37 -5.20 -0.21
N TYR A 87 4.52 -4.97 0.40
CA TYR A 87 4.66 -4.67 1.83
C TYR A 87 4.83 -3.17 2.06
N GLU A 88 4.02 -2.58 2.94
CA GLU A 88 4.06 -1.15 3.24
C GLU A 88 4.93 -0.82 4.45
N PHE A 89 4.62 -1.40 5.60
CA PHE A 89 5.33 -1.18 6.85
C PHE A 89 5.17 -2.39 7.79
N PHE A 90 6.02 -2.42 8.80
CA PHE A 90 6.01 -3.39 9.89
C PHE A 90 5.72 -2.62 11.16
N GLU A 91 4.81 -3.12 11.98
CA GLU A 91 4.40 -2.49 13.22
C GLU A 91 4.57 -3.47 14.38
N ASP A 92 5.40 -3.07 15.35
CA ASP A 92 5.51 -3.70 16.66
C ASP A 92 4.89 -2.80 17.74
N GLU A 93 5.06 -3.16 19.02
CA GLU A 93 4.45 -2.44 20.15
C GLU A 93 4.90 -0.97 20.19
N ASP A 94 6.21 -0.73 20.02
CA ASP A 94 6.84 0.58 20.23
C ASP A 94 7.18 1.33 18.93
N SER A 95 7.12 0.66 17.78
CA SER A 95 7.66 1.19 16.54
C SER A 95 6.92 0.77 15.27
N ILE A 96 7.02 1.64 14.28
CA ILE A 96 6.62 1.36 12.90
C ILE A 96 7.84 1.53 12.00
N ILE A 97 8.08 0.52 11.18
CA ILE A 97 9.25 0.41 10.31
C ILE A 97 8.78 0.45 8.86
N PHE A 98 9.22 1.47 8.14
CA PHE A 98 8.96 1.63 6.71
C PHE A 98 10.15 1.18 5.87
N CYS A 99 9.87 0.77 4.63
CA CYS A 99 10.89 0.66 3.60
C CYS A 99 11.16 2.04 2.98
N GLU A 100 12.40 2.32 2.60
CA GLU A 100 12.80 3.60 1.99
C GLU A 100 12.01 3.92 0.73
N ARG A 101 11.49 2.91 0.02
CA ARG A 101 10.66 3.12 -1.18
C ARG A 101 9.16 3.24 -0.89
N ARG A 102 8.72 2.78 0.28
CA ARG A 102 7.31 2.80 0.71
C ARG A 102 7.20 3.42 2.09
N PHE A 103 7.41 4.73 2.14
CA PHE A 103 7.21 5.53 3.35
C PHE A 103 5.92 6.30 3.18
N ASP A 104 4.90 5.92 3.95
CA ASP A 104 3.64 6.64 3.99
C ASP A 104 3.70 7.72 5.08
N MET A 105 3.71 8.98 4.66
CA MET A 105 3.80 10.12 5.58
C MET A 105 2.56 10.23 6.47
N GLY A 106 1.37 9.93 5.96
CA GLY A 106 0.13 10.04 6.72
C GLY A 106 0.07 9.00 7.82
N VAL A 107 0.42 7.75 7.50
CA VAL A 107 0.53 6.67 8.49
C VAL A 107 1.62 6.98 9.50
N ALA A 108 2.80 7.47 9.05
CA ALA A 108 3.89 7.83 9.96
C ALA A 108 3.47 8.91 10.97
N ILE A 109 2.80 9.97 10.52
CA ILE A 109 2.31 11.04 11.41
C ILE A 109 1.29 10.47 12.41
N LYS A 110 0.30 9.72 11.91
CA LYS A 110 -0.74 9.12 12.76
C LYS A 110 -0.12 8.23 13.84
N LYS A 111 0.78 7.33 13.46
CA LYS A 111 1.44 6.39 14.40
C LYS A 111 2.39 7.10 15.36
N PHE A 112 3.04 8.17 14.92
CA PHE A 112 3.85 9.00 15.81
C PHE A 112 2.99 9.68 16.88
N CYS A 113 1.82 10.21 16.52
CA CYS A 113 0.86 10.76 17.49
C CYS A 113 0.28 9.69 18.44
N GLU A 114 0.28 8.42 18.03
CA GLU A 114 -0.06 7.27 18.89
C GLU A 114 1.11 6.85 19.81
N GLY A 115 2.22 7.61 19.83
CA GLY A 115 3.40 7.36 20.66
C GLY A 115 4.44 6.42 20.05
N LYS A 116 4.25 5.98 18.79
CA LYS A 116 5.19 5.03 18.15
C LYS A 116 6.42 5.73 17.59
N SER A 117 7.56 5.06 17.72
CA SER A 117 8.80 5.48 17.06
C SER A 117 8.78 5.15 15.56
N ILE A 118 9.21 6.08 14.72
CA ILE A 118 9.22 5.91 13.25
C ILE A 118 10.63 5.51 12.80
N LYS A 119 10.74 4.37 12.11
CA LYS A 119 12.01 3.85 11.59
C LYS A 119 11.92 3.66 10.07
N VAL A 120 13.03 3.87 9.35
CA VAL A 120 13.12 3.65 7.91
C VAL A 120 14.34 2.79 7.58
N LYS A 121 14.12 1.66 6.92
CA LYS A 121 15.16 0.74 6.43
C LYS A 121 15.24 0.77 4.91
N LYS A 122 16.36 0.36 4.31
CA LYS A 122 16.46 0.27 2.84
C LYS A 122 15.47 -0.75 2.28
N CYS A 123 15.40 -1.90 2.95
CA CYS A 123 14.36 -2.90 2.76
C CYS A 123 13.86 -3.30 4.13
N ILE A 124 12.55 -3.53 4.27
CA ILE A 124 11.95 -3.95 5.54
C ILE A 124 12.48 -5.31 6.01
N PHE A 125 12.95 -6.13 5.07
CA PHE A 125 13.50 -7.46 5.30
C PHE A 125 15.03 -7.49 5.41
N SER A 126 15.72 -6.37 5.19
CA SER A 126 17.16 -6.31 5.42
C SER A 126 17.45 -5.58 6.72
N ASP A 127 18.63 -5.83 7.28
CA ASP A 127 19.14 -5.07 8.42
C ASP A 127 19.86 -3.78 7.99
N GLU A 128 19.86 -3.48 6.69
CA GLU A 128 20.45 -2.24 6.16
C GLU A 128 19.59 -1.02 6.48
N ILE A 129 20.12 -0.16 7.34
CA ILE A 129 19.54 1.14 7.70
C ILE A 129 19.67 2.09 6.49
N SER A 130 18.56 2.74 6.12
CA SER A 130 18.54 3.71 5.01
C SER A 130 18.98 5.09 5.49
N SER A 131 19.62 5.85 4.61
CA SER A 131 20.02 7.23 4.85
C SER A 131 18.80 8.17 4.87
N ASP A 132 18.17 8.28 6.03
CA ASP A 132 17.68 9.47 6.76
C ASP A 132 16.95 10.65 6.07
N GLU A 133 16.90 10.80 4.74
CA GLU A 133 16.29 11.98 4.10
C GLU A 133 14.78 12.05 4.34
N LYS A 134 14.11 10.89 4.36
CA LYS A 134 12.67 10.81 4.65
C LYS A 134 12.35 11.10 6.11
N LEU A 135 13.19 10.65 7.04
CA LEU A 135 13.08 11.00 8.45
C LEU A 135 13.30 12.50 8.66
N LYS A 136 14.27 13.11 7.98
CA LYS A 136 14.44 14.57 8.00
C LYS A 136 13.21 15.33 7.51
N LYS A 137 12.58 14.87 6.41
CA LYS A 137 11.32 15.46 5.92
C LYS A 137 10.19 15.25 6.92
N PHE A 138 10.08 14.07 7.49
CA PHE A 138 9.11 13.75 8.54
C PHE A 138 9.27 14.66 9.77
N SER A 139 10.48 14.79 10.33
CA SER A 139 10.75 15.68 11.47
C SER A 139 10.41 17.14 11.18
N LYS A 140 10.70 17.63 9.95
CA LYS A 140 10.29 18.98 9.52
C LYS A 140 8.76 19.12 9.51
N VAL A 141 8.05 18.12 9.00
CA VAL A 141 6.59 18.11 8.96
C VAL A 141 6.00 18.10 10.36
N ILE A 142 6.48 17.22 11.26
CA ILE A 142 6.07 17.18 12.67
C ILE A 142 6.28 18.52 13.37
N HIS A 143 7.44 19.16 13.16
CA HIS A 143 7.72 20.49 13.71
C HIS A 143 6.75 21.55 13.18
N LEU A 144 6.43 21.54 11.88
CA LEU A 144 5.47 22.47 11.28
C LEU A 144 4.05 22.30 11.83
N PHE A 145 3.65 21.06 12.13
CA PHE A 145 2.36 20.75 12.74
C PHE A 145 2.33 21.02 14.25
N GLY A 146 3.45 21.43 14.87
CA GLY A 146 3.52 21.68 16.31
C GLY A 146 3.32 20.44 17.17
N VAL A 147 3.45 19.25 16.59
CA VAL A 147 3.25 17.97 17.30
C VAL A 147 4.51 17.72 18.14
N LYS A 148 4.35 17.72 19.46
CA LYS A 148 5.38 17.30 20.42
C LYS A 148 4.99 15.92 20.97
N ASN A 149 5.97 15.02 21.06
CA ASN A 149 5.84 13.86 21.93
C ASN A 149 6.17 14.32 23.34
N ASP A 150 5.21 14.17 24.25
CA ASP A 150 5.43 14.27 25.71
C ASP A 150 6.02 12.95 26.23
#